data_AF-A0A7Y1TQU8-F1
#
_entry.id   AF-A0A7Y1TQU8-F1
#
_cell.length_a   1.000
_cell.length_b   1.000
_cell.length_c   1.000
_cell.angle_alpha   90.00
_cell.angle_beta   90.00
_cell.angle_gamma   90.00
#
_symmetry.space_group_name_H-M   'P 1'
#
loop_
_entity.id
_entity.type
_entity.pdbx_description
1 polymer ?
#
loop_
_entity_poly.entity_id
_entity_poly.type
_entity_poly.pdbx_seq_one_letter_code
_entity_poly.pdbx_strand_id
1 'polypeptide(L)'
;MLAALQALGIEVKTASSGVSEEDEAIYRMSLEEETSAPEPEPEPAPEPAADSAAPDDVEEPVAVEEPEPEVAEDDTPPQAMAEGEPEPEDEDESILIVEHGVTVERLARLMGERTGTLVREMMAMGEMVPASGPVPGHILEKLGKAMGYEILVEESEAVEEEAVDKRSLVAYEDDPASLVERPPVVTIMGHVDHGKTQLLDTIRKANVIAGEAGGITQHIGAYQVAHDGHPITFIDTPGHEAFTALRARGAVVTDIAIIVVAADDGVMPQTAEAISHAQAAEVPIIVAINKMDLPAADPYNVRANLTQHNIVVEELGGDVSNVEISALNGDGIDDLLELISLTAQVEELTANPKAPAIGTVIESQLEVGRGPTATVIVQRGTLARGDALVAGTVSGRVRAMFDENGQQVKSAGPATPVLVMGWDDVPAAGDMFEVVKNEKVARQKASDASDAVRAEELVVPTSTERFEGLLEQLRTADHSEL
;
A
#
# COMPACT_ATOMS: atom_id res chain seq x y z
N MET A 1 -15.78 -26.68 47.21
CA MET A 1 -16.86 -27.17 46.33
C MET A 1 -18.03 -26.18 46.25
N LEU A 2 -18.96 -26.08 47.23
CA LEU A 2 -20.11 -25.15 47.14
C LEU A 2 -19.75 -23.67 46.86
N ALA A 3 -18.74 -23.13 47.55
CA ALA A 3 -18.28 -21.75 47.32
C ALA A 3 -17.56 -21.56 45.96
N ALA A 4 -16.95 -22.62 45.40
CA ALA A 4 -16.26 -22.58 44.11
C ALA A 4 -17.24 -22.72 42.94
N LEU A 5 -18.30 -23.52 43.10
CA LEU A 5 -19.39 -23.65 42.12
C LEU A 5 -20.20 -22.36 41.99
N GLN A 6 -20.39 -21.61 43.08
CA GLN A 6 -21.02 -20.28 43.03
C GLN A 6 -20.16 -19.24 42.29
N ALA A 7 -18.83 -19.32 42.38
CA ALA A 7 -17.92 -18.44 41.64
C ALA A 7 -17.96 -18.69 40.13
N LEU A 8 -18.31 -19.92 39.71
CA LEU A 8 -18.54 -20.33 38.32
C LEU A 8 -19.99 -20.08 37.84
N GLY A 9 -20.83 -19.42 38.64
CA GLY A 9 -22.19 -19.02 38.26
C GLY A 9 -23.27 -20.11 38.41
N ILE A 10 -22.97 -21.23 39.06
CA ILE A 10 -23.90 -22.36 39.23
C ILE A 10 -24.66 -22.21 40.57
N GLU A 11 -25.99 -22.06 40.51
CA GLU A 11 -26.85 -21.87 41.70
C GLU A 11 -27.15 -23.21 42.41
N VAL A 12 -26.53 -23.45 43.57
CA VAL A 12 -26.85 -24.59 44.46
C VAL A 12 -27.50 -24.07 45.76
N LYS A 13 -28.77 -24.43 46.02
CA LYS A 13 -29.57 -23.78 47.08
C LYS A 13 -29.48 -24.41 48.48
N THR A 14 -28.96 -25.63 48.65
CA THR A 14 -28.58 -26.19 49.97
C THR A 14 -27.59 -27.37 49.83
N ALA A 15 -26.84 -27.69 50.89
CA ALA A 15 -25.87 -28.80 50.91
C ALA A 15 -26.45 -30.22 50.71
N SER A 16 -27.77 -30.35 50.51
CA SER A 16 -28.46 -31.62 50.29
C SER A 16 -29.18 -31.72 48.94
N SER A 17 -29.05 -30.73 48.05
CA SER A 17 -29.45 -30.90 46.65
C SER A 17 -28.28 -31.51 45.88
N GLY A 18 -28.47 -32.70 45.31
CA GLY A 18 -27.46 -33.39 44.51
C GLY A 18 -26.98 -32.53 43.34
N VAL A 19 -25.67 -32.47 43.16
CA VAL A 19 -25.00 -31.80 42.03
C VAL A 19 -25.14 -32.71 40.80
N SER A 20 -25.39 -32.14 39.62
CA SER A 20 -25.51 -32.93 38.39
C SER A 20 -24.13 -33.46 37.96
N GLU A 21 -24.09 -34.58 37.24
CA GLU A 21 -22.81 -35.17 36.76
C GLU A 21 -22.05 -34.23 35.81
N GLU A 22 -22.77 -33.32 35.13
CA GLU A 22 -22.19 -32.31 34.24
C GLU A 22 -21.49 -31.19 35.02
N ASP A 23 -22.06 -30.75 36.15
CA ASP A 23 -21.47 -29.70 37.00
C ASP A 23 -20.22 -30.21 37.76
N GLU A 24 -20.19 -31.51 38.11
CA GLU A 24 -18.99 -32.14 38.68
C GLU A 24 -17.84 -32.24 37.67
N ALA A 25 -18.15 -32.44 36.39
CA ALA A 25 -17.14 -32.51 35.33
C ALA A 25 -16.47 -31.15 35.13
N ILE A 26 -17.25 -30.06 35.11
CA ILE A 26 -16.74 -28.68 35.00
C ILE A 26 -15.83 -28.34 36.18
N TYR A 27 -16.21 -28.73 37.40
CA TYR A 27 -15.39 -28.50 38.58
C TYR A 27 -14.06 -29.29 38.54
N ARG A 28 -14.04 -30.53 38.02
CA ARG A 28 -12.79 -31.29 37.86
C ARG A 28 -11.86 -30.66 36.81
N MET A 29 -12.40 -30.19 35.69
CA MET A 29 -11.59 -29.52 34.67
C MET A 29 -10.94 -28.24 35.21
N SER A 30 -11.63 -27.47 36.05
CA SER A 30 -11.05 -26.27 36.68
C SER A 30 -9.91 -26.57 37.68
N LEU A 31 -9.92 -27.74 38.32
CA LEU A 31 -8.86 -28.17 39.24
C LEU A 31 -7.62 -28.72 38.50
N GLU A 32 -7.83 -29.26 37.29
CA GLU A 32 -6.74 -29.71 36.41
C GLU A 32 -6.02 -28.52 35.73
N GLU A 33 -6.73 -27.42 35.45
CA GLU A 33 -6.12 -26.17 34.97
C GLU A 33 -5.27 -25.46 36.05
N GLU A 34 -5.67 -25.48 37.33
CA GLU A 34 -4.88 -24.89 38.43
C GLU A 34 -3.62 -25.69 38.78
N THR A 35 -3.52 -26.96 38.39
CA THR A 35 -2.37 -27.84 38.71
C THR A 35 -1.32 -27.95 37.61
N SER A 36 -1.53 -27.29 36.47
CA SER A 36 -0.60 -27.23 35.33
C SER A 36 0.12 -25.88 35.23
N ALA A 37 0.63 -25.36 36.35
CA ALA A 37 1.62 -24.27 36.34
C ALA A 37 3.04 -24.86 36.16
N PRO A 38 3.88 -24.34 35.24
CA PRO A 38 5.27 -24.78 35.14
C PRO A 38 6.08 -24.35 36.38
N GLU A 39 6.96 -25.23 36.87
CA GLU A 39 7.87 -24.97 37.99
C GLU A 39 8.76 -23.73 37.73
N PRO A 40 9.06 -22.91 38.75
CA PRO A 40 9.95 -21.76 38.58
C PRO A 40 11.41 -22.20 38.38
N GLU A 41 12.06 -21.64 37.35
CA GLU A 41 13.50 -21.80 37.12
C GLU A 41 14.34 -21.22 38.28
N PRO A 42 15.49 -21.84 38.63
CA PRO A 42 16.36 -21.33 39.69
C PRO A 42 17.10 -20.06 39.25
N GLU A 43 17.10 -19.03 40.11
CA GLU A 43 17.86 -17.79 39.93
C GLU A 43 19.36 -18.04 39.68
N PRO A 44 20.01 -17.32 38.75
CA PRO A 44 21.46 -17.41 38.59
C PRO A 44 22.18 -16.72 39.75
N ALA A 45 23.17 -17.43 40.29
CA ALA A 45 24.07 -16.96 41.34
C ALA A 45 24.93 -15.75 40.89
N PRO A 46 25.33 -14.85 41.82
CA PRO A 46 26.16 -13.70 41.48
C PRO A 46 27.59 -14.14 41.14
N GLU A 47 28.13 -13.63 40.03
CA GLU A 47 29.54 -13.82 39.66
C GLU A 47 30.50 -13.12 40.65
N PRO A 48 31.68 -13.70 40.90
CA PRO A 48 32.61 -13.23 41.92
C PRO A 48 33.43 -12.03 41.46
N ALA A 49 33.70 -11.16 42.43
CA ALA A 49 34.68 -10.08 42.35
C ALA A 49 36.09 -10.61 42.01
N ALA A 50 36.77 -9.93 41.08
CA ALA A 50 38.21 -10.00 40.93
C ALA A 50 38.80 -8.60 41.19
N ASP A 51 39.78 -8.61 42.07
CA ASP A 51 40.40 -7.49 42.75
C ASP A 51 41.59 -6.90 41.96
N SER A 52 41.79 -5.60 42.19
CA SER A 52 43.04 -4.82 42.11
C SER A 52 43.97 -4.92 40.88
N ALA A 53 44.06 -3.80 40.14
CA ALA A 53 45.32 -3.07 39.97
C ALA A 53 45.04 -1.62 39.53
N ALA A 54 45.61 -0.66 40.26
CA ALA A 54 45.68 0.77 39.97
C ALA A 54 47.14 1.21 40.17
N PRO A 55 47.55 2.47 39.89
CA PRO A 55 47.04 3.49 38.97
C PRO A 55 48.17 4.05 38.07
N ASP A 56 47.88 5.12 37.31
CA ASP A 56 48.74 6.20 36.76
C ASP A 56 48.13 6.57 35.39
N ASP A 57 47.81 7.81 35.00
CA ASP A 57 48.12 9.14 35.52
C ASP A 57 47.01 10.12 35.08
N VAL A 58 46.96 11.23 35.79
CA VAL A 58 46.05 12.37 35.66
C VAL A 58 46.38 13.21 34.42
N GLU A 59 45.38 13.69 33.67
CA GLU A 59 45.29 15.10 33.24
C GLU A 59 43.94 15.44 32.55
N GLU A 60 43.34 16.52 33.04
CA GLU A 60 42.14 17.21 32.54
C GLU A 60 42.43 18.06 31.27
N PRO A 61 41.39 18.51 30.54
CA PRO A 61 41.54 19.04 29.18
C PRO A 61 41.92 20.53 29.17
N VAL A 62 42.80 20.91 28.24
CA VAL A 62 43.13 22.30 27.92
C VAL A 62 42.38 22.70 26.64
N ALA A 63 41.50 23.69 26.77
CA ALA A 63 40.92 24.45 25.66
C ALA A 63 42.00 25.25 24.92
N VAL A 64 41.79 25.56 23.64
CA VAL A 64 42.04 26.88 23.01
C VAL A 64 41.90 26.83 21.46
N GLU A 65 41.05 27.75 21.00
CA GLU A 65 41.03 28.57 19.76
C GLU A 65 40.88 28.01 18.34
N GLU A 66 39.87 28.60 17.69
CA GLU A 66 39.63 28.76 16.25
C GLU A 66 40.74 29.59 15.56
N PRO A 67 40.90 29.49 14.24
CA PRO A 67 41.46 30.57 13.46
C PRO A 67 40.46 31.13 12.42
N GLU A 68 40.24 32.44 12.50
CA GLU A 68 39.70 33.29 11.43
C GLU A 68 40.83 33.80 10.50
N PRO A 69 40.49 34.32 9.30
CA PRO A 69 41.38 34.32 8.13
C PRO A 69 42.28 35.55 7.98
N GLU A 70 43.40 35.38 7.28
CA GLU A 70 44.34 36.44 6.92
C GLU A 70 43.79 37.38 5.83
N VAL A 71 44.00 38.68 6.08
CA VAL A 71 43.76 39.82 5.20
C VAL A 71 45.09 40.21 4.54
N ALA A 72 45.06 40.56 3.24
CA ALA A 72 46.12 41.34 2.61
C ALA A 72 45.50 42.57 1.93
N GLU A 73 45.80 43.75 2.47
CA GLU A 73 45.62 45.07 1.86
C GLU A 73 46.91 45.48 1.15
N ASP A 74 46.81 46.25 0.06
CA ASP A 74 47.88 47.13 -0.40
C ASP A 74 47.30 48.44 -0.99
N ASP A 75 48.12 49.48 -0.86
CA ASP A 75 47.82 50.91 -0.71
C ASP A 75 47.38 51.73 -1.96
N THR A 76 46.38 52.60 -1.72
CA THR A 76 46.10 54.04 -2.07
C THR A 76 46.96 54.88 -3.08
N PRO A 77 46.61 56.15 -3.49
CA PRO A 77 45.35 56.92 -3.69
C PRO A 77 45.37 57.87 -4.97
N PRO A 78 44.71 59.06 -5.07
CA PRO A 78 43.54 59.33 -5.94
C PRO A 78 43.71 60.47 -6.97
N GLN A 79 42.80 60.62 -7.95
CA GLN A 79 42.58 61.91 -8.65
C GLN A 79 41.24 62.00 -9.41
N ALA A 80 40.81 63.24 -9.64
CA ALA A 80 39.43 63.67 -9.83
C ALA A 80 39.08 64.12 -11.27
N MET A 81 37.77 64.12 -11.55
CA MET A 81 37.00 65.01 -12.46
C MET A 81 37.13 64.91 -13.99
N ALA A 82 35.98 64.66 -14.63
CA ALA A 82 35.32 65.45 -15.69
C ALA A 82 34.99 64.74 -17.02
N GLU A 83 33.67 64.66 -17.27
CA GLU A 83 32.89 64.83 -18.51
C GLU A 83 33.20 64.03 -19.80
N GLY A 84 32.20 63.24 -20.22
CA GLY A 84 31.98 62.78 -21.59
C GLY A 84 30.55 62.21 -21.74
N GLU A 85 29.74 62.84 -22.59
CA GLU A 85 28.38 62.43 -23.02
C GLU A 85 28.39 61.14 -23.90
N PRO A 86 27.22 60.50 -24.14
CA PRO A 86 27.09 59.04 -24.22
C PRO A 86 27.23 58.45 -25.64
N GLU A 87 27.66 57.19 -25.71
CA GLU A 87 27.42 56.27 -26.84
C GLU A 87 26.28 55.31 -26.47
N PRO A 88 25.47 54.84 -27.43
CA PRO A 88 24.19 54.20 -27.16
C PRO A 88 24.39 52.80 -26.57
N GLU A 89 23.78 52.53 -25.42
CA GLU A 89 23.62 51.18 -24.89
C GLU A 89 22.54 50.48 -25.73
N ASP A 90 22.93 49.37 -26.36
CA ASP A 90 22.01 48.41 -26.96
C ASP A 90 21.04 47.91 -25.86
N GLU A 91 19.74 47.91 -26.17
CA GLU A 91 18.68 47.42 -25.28
C GLU A 91 18.83 45.90 -25.13
N ASP A 92 19.55 45.46 -24.08
CA ASP A 92 19.56 44.06 -23.66
C ASP A 92 18.19 43.73 -23.05
N GLU A 93 17.28 43.18 -23.85
CA GLU A 93 16.05 42.55 -23.36
C GLU A 93 16.44 41.39 -22.42
N SER A 94 16.16 41.56 -21.13
CA SER A 94 16.49 40.56 -20.12
C SER A 94 15.41 39.48 -20.10
N ILE A 95 15.79 38.24 -20.40
CA ILE A 95 14.89 37.09 -20.43
C ILE A 95 14.63 36.61 -19.00
N LEU A 96 13.36 36.49 -18.61
CA LEU A 96 12.94 36.06 -17.27
C LEU A 96 12.09 34.78 -17.38
N ILE A 97 12.55 33.68 -16.78
CA ILE A 97 11.81 32.40 -16.75
C ILE A 97 10.96 32.34 -15.49
N VAL A 98 9.65 32.07 -15.63
CA VAL A 98 8.70 32.05 -14.51
C VAL A 98 7.71 30.89 -14.62
N GLU A 99 7.35 30.31 -13.48
CA GLU A 99 6.35 29.24 -13.35
C GLU A 99 4.90 29.76 -13.50
N HIS A 100 3.97 28.88 -13.89
CA HIS A 100 2.54 29.17 -13.93
C HIS A 100 1.98 29.51 -12.55
N GLY A 101 1.23 30.62 -12.46
CA GLY A 101 0.61 31.06 -11.20
C GLY A 101 1.53 31.85 -10.27
N VAL A 102 2.69 32.35 -10.77
CA VAL A 102 3.58 33.23 -10.01
C VAL A 102 2.82 34.40 -9.37
N THR A 103 3.06 34.64 -8.08
CA THR A 103 2.42 35.76 -7.37
C THR A 103 3.03 37.10 -7.77
N VAL A 104 2.26 38.18 -7.67
CA VAL A 104 2.74 39.54 -8.02
C VAL A 104 3.98 39.90 -7.19
N GLU A 105 4.02 39.51 -5.92
CA GLU A 105 5.17 39.72 -5.03
C GLU A 105 6.42 38.94 -5.49
N ARG A 106 6.23 37.68 -5.91
CA ARG A 106 7.33 36.84 -6.40
C ARG A 106 7.86 37.36 -7.73
N LEU A 107 6.97 37.75 -8.63
CA LEU A 107 7.31 38.32 -9.94
C LEU A 107 8.07 39.65 -9.78
N ALA A 108 7.62 40.53 -8.89
CA ALA A 108 8.30 41.80 -8.59
C ALA A 108 9.73 41.58 -8.09
N ARG A 109 9.93 40.59 -7.20
CA ARG A 109 11.24 40.23 -6.68
C ARG A 109 12.18 39.70 -7.76
N LEU A 110 11.66 38.90 -8.70
CA LEU A 110 12.42 38.36 -9.83
C LEU A 110 12.83 39.45 -10.82
N MET A 111 11.98 40.46 -11.02
CA MET A 111 12.25 41.62 -11.90
C MET A 111 13.04 42.75 -11.22
N GLY A 112 13.43 42.60 -9.95
CA GLY A 112 14.13 43.64 -9.19
C GLY A 112 13.30 44.89 -8.91
N GLU A 113 11.98 44.80 -9.02
CA GLU A 113 11.04 45.92 -8.98
C GLU A 113 10.18 45.95 -7.72
N ARG A 114 9.55 47.10 -7.45
CA ARG A 114 8.62 47.20 -6.31
C ARG A 114 7.28 46.57 -6.68
N THR A 115 6.71 45.76 -5.78
CA THR A 115 5.38 45.14 -5.95
C THR A 115 4.30 46.16 -6.30
N GLY A 116 4.36 47.37 -5.74
CA GLY A 116 3.42 48.46 -6.05
C GLY A 116 3.57 49.09 -7.45
N THR A 117 4.67 48.85 -8.16
CA THR A 117 4.85 49.22 -9.56
C THR A 117 4.12 48.22 -10.46
N LEU A 118 4.31 46.91 -10.23
CA LEU A 118 3.62 45.85 -10.98
C LEU A 118 2.10 45.92 -10.80
N VAL A 119 1.61 46.15 -9.58
CA VAL A 119 0.16 46.29 -9.32
C VAL A 119 -0.43 47.48 -10.09
N ARG A 120 0.29 48.60 -10.19
CA ARG A 120 -0.17 49.79 -10.93
C ARG A 120 -0.23 49.54 -12.44
N GLU A 121 0.74 48.81 -12.97
CA GLU A 121 0.80 48.47 -14.39
C GLU A 121 -0.29 47.47 -14.77
N MET A 122 -0.54 46.46 -13.93
CA MET A 122 -1.67 45.54 -14.09
C MET A 122 -3.03 46.27 -14.03
N MET A 123 -3.17 47.27 -13.14
CA MET A 123 -4.37 48.13 -13.11
C MET A 123 -4.54 48.97 -14.38
N ALA A 124 -3.44 49.48 -14.96
CA ALA A 124 -3.48 50.21 -16.23
C ALA A 124 -3.89 49.30 -17.41
N MET A 125 -3.56 48.01 -17.32
CA MET A 125 -3.99 46.97 -18.27
C MET A 125 -5.40 46.42 -18.00
N GLY A 126 -6.10 46.93 -16.97
CA GLY A 126 -7.51 46.65 -16.69
C GLY A 126 -7.77 45.53 -15.67
N GLU A 127 -6.75 45.05 -14.98
CA GLU A 127 -6.83 43.84 -14.14
C GLU A 127 -6.47 44.15 -12.68
N MET A 128 -7.39 43.81 -11.77
CA MET A 128 -7.24 44.08 -10.34
C MET A 128 -6.83 42.82 -9.60
N VAL A 129 -5.52 42.63 -9.43
CA VAL A 129 -4.94 41.51 -8.68
C VAL A 129 -4.29 42.03 -7.39
N PRO A 130 -4.59 41.43 -6.22
CA PRO A 130 -3.94 41.80 -4.97
C PRO A 130 -2.45 41.42 -4.99
N ALA A 131 -1.60 42.10 -4.21
CA ALA A 131 -0.15 41.89 -4.22
C ALA A 131 0.31 40.44 -3.90
N SER A 132 -0.49 39.69 -3.14
CA SER A 132 -0.26 38.27 -2.84
C SER A 132 -0.96 37.31 -3.80
N GLY A 133 -1.72 37.82 -4.77
CA GLY A 133 -2.48 37.03 -5.72
C GLY A 133 -1.63 36.53 -6.89
N PRO A 134 -2.05 35.42 -7.54
CA PRO A 134 -1.40 34.90 -8.75
C PRO A 134 -1.64 35.84 -9.94
N VAL A 135 -0.62 36.01 -10.79
CA VAL A 135 -0.73 36.80 -12.02
C VAL A 135 -1.39 35.94 -13.12
N PRO A 136 -2.48 36.40 -13.75
CA PRO A 136 -3.10 35.71 -14.87
C PRO A 136 -2.14 35.57 -16.06
N GLY A 137 -1.98 34.36 -16.59
CA GLY A 137 -0.99 34.04 -17.64
C GLY A 137 -1.11 34.91 -18.90
N HIS A 138 -2.33 35.30 -19.29
CA HIS A 138 -2.56 36.15 -20.46
C HIS A 138 -2.07 37.61 -20.34
N ILE A 139 -1.70 38.05 -19.12
CA ILE A 139 -1.16 39.37 -18.82
C ILE A 139 0.36 39.31 -18.67
N LEU A 140 0.89 38.14 -18.30
CA LEU A 140 2.31 37.95 -17.97
C LEU A 140 3.21 38.45 -19.11
N GLU A 141 2.93 38.04 -20.34
CA GLU A 141 3.67 38.50 -21.53
C GLU A 141 3.58 40.02 -21.76
N LYS A 142 2.42 40.62 -21.49
CA LYS A 142 2.20 42.07 -21.67
C LYS A 142 2.91 42.86 -20.58
N LEU A 143 2.88 42.37 -19.34
CA LEU A 143 3.55 42.95 -18.20
C LEU A 143 5.08 42.86 -18.35
N GLY A 144 5.59 41.74 -18.85
CA GLY A 144 7.00 41.57 -19.22
C GLY A 144 7.44 42.61 -20.24
N LYS A 145 6.73 42.70 -21.37
CA LYS A 145 7.04 43.67 -22.45
C LYS A 145 6.99 45.13 -21.99
N ALA A 146 6.03 45.48 -21.14
CA ALA A 146 5.92 46.84 -20.59
C ALA A 146 7.10 47.21 -19.67
N MET A 147 7.72 46.22 -19.06
CA MET A 147 8.82 46.37 -18.10
C MET A 147 10.20 46.07 -18.71
N GLY A 148 10.28 45.78 -20.02
CA GLY A 148 11.54 45.47 -20.71
C GLY A 148 12.06 44.05 -20.50
N TYR A 149 11.19 43.10 -20.10
CA TYR A 149 11.54 41.70 -19.91
C TYR A 149 10.80 40.80 -20.90
N GLU A 150 11.52 39.87 -21.53
CA GLU A 150 10.88 38.76 -22.23
C GLU A 150 10.57 37.66 -21.22
N ILE A 151 9.29 37.54 -20.85
CA ILE A 151 8.85 36.53 -19.89
C ILE A 151 8.57 35.22 -20.62
N LEU A 152 9.44 34.24 -20.42
CA LEU A 152 9.22 32.86 -20.83
C LEU A 152 8.54 32.14 -19.68
N VAL A 153 7.28 31.76 -19.91
CA VAL A 153 6.60 30.88 -18.99
C VAL A 153 7.17 29.49 -19.21
N GLU A 154 7.75 28.91 -18.16
CA GLU A 154 7.94 27.46 -18.13
C GLU A 154 6.53 26.87 -18.13
N GLU A 155 6.03 26.54 -19.32
CA GLU A 155 5.24 25.33 -19.44
C GLU A 155 6.18 24.28 -18.87
N SER A 156 5.91 23.84 -17.63
CA SER A 156 6.31 22.49 -17.25
C SER A 156 5.95 21.68 -18.47
N GLU A 157 6.96 21.17 -19.18
CA GLU A 157 6.72 20.17 -20.18
C GLU A 157 5.75 19.24 -19.47
N ALA A 158 4.51 19.21 -19.95
CA ALA A 158 3.78 17.98 -19.87
C ALA A 158 4.74 17.06 -20.60
N VAL A 159 5.64 16.46 -19.81
CA VAL A 159 6.28 15.19 -20.11
C VAL A 159 5.12 14.47 -20.74
N GLU A 160 5.21 14.24 -22.05
CA GLU A 160 4.34 13.29 -22.70
C GLU A 160 4.37 12.13 -21.73
N GLU A 161 3.28 11.94 -20.97
CA GLU A 161 3.18 10.86 -20.01
C GLU A 161 3.21 9.63 -20.91
N GLU A 162 4.41 9.18 -21.26
CA GLU A 162 4.70 7.79 -21.60
C GLU A 162 4.03 7.05 -20.46
N ALA A 163 2.88 6.46 -20.77
CA ALA A 163 1.94 5.81 -19.87
C ALA A 163 2.63 5.42 -18.56
N VAL A 164 2.68 6.35 -17.61
CA VAL A 164 3.26 6.05 -16.30
C VAL A 164 2.21 5.12 -15.73
N ASP A 165 2.57 3.85 -15.62
CA ASP A 165 1.70 2.80 -15.13
C ASP A 165 1.20 3.22 -13.74
N LYS A 166 0.00 3.79 -13.71
CA LYS A 166 -0.66 4.35 -12.52
C LYS A 166 -0.92 3.27 -11.46
N ARG A 167 -0.64 2.00 -11.79
CA ARG A 167 -0.69 0.84 -10.90
C ARG A 167 0.50 0.77 -9.94
N SER A 168 1.60 1.50 -10.21
CA SER A 168 2.73 1.60 -9.28
C SER A 168 2.74 2.95 -8.56
N LEU A 169 2.18 3.01 -7.34
CA LEU A 169 2.22 4.22 -6.50
C LEU A 169 3.63 4.64 -6.06
N VAL A 170 4.66 3.90 -6.46
CA VAL A 170 6.05 4.28 -6.25
C VAL A 170 6.78 4.16 -7.58
N ALA A 171 6.82 5.27 -8.31
CA ALA A 171 7.59 5.40 -9.54
C ALA A 171 9.07 5.27 -9.19
N TYR A 172 9.61 4.06 -9.36
CA TYR A 172 11.03 3.86 -9.36
C TYR A 172 11.51 3.82 -10.81
N GLU A 173 12.46 4.69 -11.14
CA GLU A 173 13.14 4.64 -12.42
C GLU A 173 14.03 3.38 -12.46
N ASP A 174 13.47 2.28 -12.95
CA ASP A 174 14.24 1.11 -13.32
C ASP A 174 14.77 1.26 -14.74
N ASP A 175 16.02 0.86 -14.96
CA ASP A 175 16.55 0.68 -16.31
C ASP A 175 15.66 -0.33 -17.05
N PRO A 176 15.10 0.00 -18.23
CA PRO A 176 14.30 -0.93 -19.03
C PRO A 176 14.98 -2.28 -19.27
N ALA A 177 16.31 -2.32 -19.31
CA ALA A 177 17.08 -3.56 -19.48
C ALA A 177 17.07 -4.48 -18.23
N SER A 178 16.65 -3.97 -17.07
CA SER A 178 16.54 -4.73 -15.83
C SER A 178 15.14 -5.29 -15.59
N LEU A 179 14.16 -4.87 -16.38
CA LEU A 179 12.79 -5.37 -16.33
C LEU A 179 12.74 -6.78 -16.94
N VAL A 180 12.09 -7.68 -16.20
CA VAL A 180 11.85 -9.07 -16.62
C VAL A 180 10.35 -9.33 -16.53
N GLU A 181 9.84 -10.13 -17.46
CA GLU A 181 8.46 -10.62 -17.42
C GLU A 181 8.16 -11.28 -16.07
N ARG A 182 7.02 -10.94 -15.48
CA ARG A 182 6.59 -11.47 -14.19
C ARG A 182 5.22 -12.15 -14.29
N PRO A 183 4.93 -13.09 -13.37
CA PRO A 183 3.60 -13.70 -13.25
C PRO A 183 2.51 -12.64 -13.01
N PRO A 184 1.29 -12.79 -13.59
CA PRO A 184 0.16 -11.96 -13.24
C PRO A 184 -0.36 -12.28 -11.84
N VAL A 185 -0.73 -11.24 -11.09
CA VAL A 185 -1.45 -11.35 -9.82
C VAL A 185 -2.94 -11.12 -10.06
N VAL A 186 -3.73 -12.14 -9.76
CA VAL A 186 -5.14 -12.24 -10.13
C VAL A 186 -6.01 -12.31 -8.87
N THR A 187 -7.06 -11.49 -8.81
CA THR A 187 -8.08 -11.61 -7.77
C THR A 187 -9.40 -12.05 -8.34
N ILE A 188 -10.13 -12.87 -7.59
CA ILE A 188 -11.47 -13.33 -7.94
C ILE A 188 -12.51 -12.58 -7.11
N MET A 189 -13.38 -11.85 -7.80
CA MET A 189 -14.47 -11.06 -7.20
C MET A 189 -15.83 -11.54 -7.72
N GLY A 190 -16.91 -11.09 -7.08
CA GLY A 190 -18.28 -11.44 -7.45
C GLY A 190 -19.20 -11.55 -6.24
N HIS A 191 -20.46 -11.90 -6.46
CA HIS A 191 -21.45 -12.09 -5.40
C HIS A 191 -21.17 -13.31 -4.52
N VAL A 192 -21.77 -13.36 -3.33
CA VAL A 192 -21.85 -14.57 -2.51
C VAL A 192 -22.56 -15.67 -3.30
N ASP A 193 -22.18 -16.93 -3.10
CA ASP A 193 -22.75 -18.12 -3.77
C ASP A 193 -22.65 -18.18 -5.31
N HIS A 194 -21.88 -17.27 -5.93
CA HIS A 194 -21.50 -17.39 -7.34
C HIS A 194 -20.35 -18.39 -7.58
N GLY A 195 -19.85 -19.04 -6.53
CA GLY A 195 -18.87 -20.13 -6.65
C GLY A 195 -17.40 -19.70 -6.73
N LYS A 196 -17.02 -18.53 -6.19
CA LYS A 196 -15.63 -18.04 -6.14
C LYS A 196 -14.69 -19.01 -5.41
N THR A 197 -15.05 -19.41 -4.19
CA THR A 197 -14.25 -20.37 -3.40
C THR A 197 -14.19 -21.73 -4.09
N GLN A 198 -15.30 -22.18 -4.69
CA GLN A 198 -15.32 -23.42 -5.45
C GLN A 198 -14.40 -23.36 -6.68
N LEU A 199 -14.36 -22.23 -7.39
CA LEU A 199 -13.44 -22.02 -8.52
C LEU A 199 -11.98 -22.10 -8.06
N LEU A 200 -11.63 -21.38 -6.99
CA LEU A 200 -10.28 -21.42 -6.41
C LEU A 200 -9.91 -22.84 -5.95
N ASP A 201 -10.83 -23.55 -5.31
CA ASP A 201 -10.62 -24.93 -4.88
C ASP A 201 -10.39 -25.88 -6.06
N THR A 202 -11.15 -25.72 -7.15
CA THR A 202 -11.01 -26.58 -8.34
C THR A 202 -9.70 -26.28 -9.07
N ILE A 203 -9.33 -25.01 -9.22
CA ILE A 203 -8.02 -24.59 -9.76
C ILE A 203 -6.88 -25.19 -8.90
N ARG A 204 -6.98 -25.09 -7.56
CA ARG A 204 -5.99 -25.69 -6.64
C ARG A 204 -5.89 -27.20 -6.80
N LYS A 205 -7.02 -27.91 -6.80
CA LYS A 205 -7.06 -29.38 -6.89
C LYS A 205 -6.48 -29.88 -8.20
N ALA A 206 -6.76 -29.20 -9.31
CA ALA A 206 -6.18 -29.54 -10.61
C ALA A 206 -4.63 -29.58 -10.54
N ASN A 207 -4.03 -28.65 -9.79
CA ASN A 207 -2.59 -28.59 -9.58
C ASN A 207 -2.08 -29.63 -8.56
N VAL A 208 -2.80 -29.85 -7.45
CA VAL A 208 -2.39 -30.76 -6.35
C VAL A 208 -2.53 -32.25 -6.70
N ILE A 209 -3.47 -32.64 -7.57
CA ILE A 209 -3.62 -34.05 -7.98
C ILE A 209 -2.37 -34.57 -8.73
N ALA A 210 -1.51 -33.68 -9.23
CA ALA A 210 -0.22 -34.03 -9.81
C ALA A 210 0.92 -34.25 -8.78
N GLY A 211 0.76 -33.83 -7.51
CA GLY A 211 1.83 -33.84 -6.51
C GLY A 211 1.34 -33.95 -5.06
N GLU A 212 1.49 -35.15 -4.50
CA GLU A 212 1.44 -35.54 -3.08
C GLU A 212 0.10 -35.84 -2.39
N ALA A 213 0.16 -36.92 -1.60
CA ALA A 213 -0.86 -37.41 -0.69
C ALA A 213 -0.68 -36.76 0.69
N GLY A 214 -1.54 -35.80 1.04
CA GLY A 214 -1.49 -35.16 2.37
C GLY A 214 -2.18 -33.81 2.41
N GLY A 215 -3.45 -33.76 2.00
CA GLY A 215 -4.23 -32.52 1.88
C GLY A 215 -4.61 -31.88 3.23
N ILE A 216 -3.69 -31.10 3.79
CA ILE A 216 -3.96 -30.04 4.77
C ILE A 216 -3.04 -28.85 4.47
N THR A 217 -3.40 -28.05 3.47
CA THR A 217 -2.72 -26.78 3.18
C THR A 217 -3.09 -25.77 4.27
N GLN A 218 -2.12 -25.24 5.00
CA GLN A 218 -2.32 -24.08 5.87
C GLN A 218 -2.56 -22.87 4.96
N HIS A 219 -3.77 -22.31 4.99
CA HIS A 219 -4.22 -21.37 3.97
C HIS A 219 -3.53 -20.01 4.10
N ILE A 220 -2.52 -19.80 3.26
CA ILE A 220 -2.05 -18.47 2.88
C ILE A 220 -3.14 -17.85 1.98
N GLY A 221 -3.53 -16.60 2.22
CA GLY A 221 -4.50 -15.87 1.39
C GLY A 221 -4.07 -15.61 -0.07
N ALA A 222 -2.98 -16.23 -0.54
CA ALA A 222 -2.53 -16.21 -1.92
C ALA A 222 -1.75 -17.50 -2.25
N TYR A 223 -1.80 -17.95 -3.51
CA TYR A 223 -1.14 -19.16 -3.99
C TYR A 223 -0.79 -19.07 -5.47
N GLN A 224 0.17 -19.89 -5.94
CA GLN A 224 0.59 -19.90 -7.33
C GLN A 224 0.17 -21.19 -8.04
N VAL A 225 -0.26 -21.06 -9.29
CA VAL A 225 -0.63 -22.18 -10.16
C VAL A 225 0.16 -22.06 -11.44
N ALA A 226 0.77 -23.16 -11.89
CA ALA A 226 1.46 -23.19 -13.17
C ALA A 226 0.50 -23.69 -14.26
N HIS A 227 0.30 -22.90 -15.30
CA HIS A 227 -0.41 -23.29 -16.51
C HIS A 227 0.56 -23.22 -17.70
N ASP A 228 0.80 -24.34 -18.37
CA ASP A 228 1.77 -24.45 -19.48
C ASP A 228 3.18 -23.88 -19.17
N GLY A 229 3.61 -24.00 -17.92
CA GLY A 229 4.91 -23.49 -17.46
C GLY A 229 4.92 -22.00 -17.11
N HIS A 230 3.81 -21.29 -17.30
CA HIS A 230 3.62 -19.91 -16.86
C HIS A 230 2.92 -19.89 -15.50
N PRO A 231 3.57 -19.39 -14.44
CA PRO A 231 2.92 -19.23 -13.14
C PRO A 231 1.88 -18.10 -13.17
N ILE A 232 0.79 -18.30 -12.44
CA ILE A 232 -0.28 -17.32 -12.18
C ILE A 232 -0.49 -17.27 -10.67
N THR A 233 -0.46 -16.08 -10.09
CA THR A 233 -0.65 -15.88 -8.66
C THR A 233 -2.08 -15.49 -8.37
N PHE A 234 -2.80 -16.28 -7.58
CA PHE A 234 -4.17 -16.00 -7.17
C PHE A 234 -4.22 -15.47 -5.74
N ILE A 235 -5.00 -14.42 -5.52
CA ILE A 235 -5.35 -13.92 -4.19
C ILE A 235 -6.72 -14.51 -3.79
N ASP A 236 -6.72 -15.25 -2.68
CA ASP A 236 -7.87 -15.91 -2.05
C ASP A 236 -8.18 -15.24 -0.70
N THR A 237 -8.28 -13.91 -0.71
CA THR A 237 -8.77 -13.16 0.45
C THR A 237 -10.30 -13.07 0.36
N PRO A 238 -11.05 -13.51 1.38
CA PRO A 238 -12.50 -13.44 1.36
C PRO A 238 -13.03 -12.00 1.34
N GLY A 239 -13.90 -11.69 0.37
CA GLY A 239 -14.90 -10.63 0.48
C GLY A 239 -14.48 -9.20 0.10
N HIS A 240 -15.50 -8.39 -0.21
CA HIS A 240 -15.41 -6.96 -0.54
C HIS A 240 -14.72 -6.12 0.55
N GLU A 241 -14.70 -6.57 1.81
CA GLU A 241 -14.14 -5.85 2.95
C GLU A 241 -12.61 -5.87 2.97
N ALA A 242 -11.99 -7.02 2.67
CA ALA A 242 -10.54 -7.12 2.51
C ALA A 242 -10.08 -6.26 1.31
N PHE A 243 -10.84 -6.27 0.22
CA PHE A 243 -10.55 -5.44 -0.96
C PHE A 243 -10.73 -3.94 -0.67
N THR A 244 -11.74 -3.57 0.12
CA THR A 244 -11.92 -2.19 0.60
C THR A 244 -10.75 -1.75 1.47
N ALA A 245 -10.24 -2.63 2.35
CA ALA A 245 -9.10 -2.33 3.21
C ALA A 245 -7.77 -2.22 2.43
N LEU A 246 -7.50 -3.17 1.52
CA LEU A 246 -6.35 -3.14 0.60
C LEU A 246 -6.38 -1.88 -0.27
N ARG A 247 -7.56 -1.50 -0.76
CA ARG A 247 -7.78 -0.30 -1.58
C ARG A 247 -7.70 1.00 -0.78
N ALA A 248 -8.23 1.05 0.44
CA ALA A 248 -8.19 2.23 1.30
C ALA A 248 -6.76 2.66 1.63
N ARG A 249 -5.81 1.71 1.61
CA ARG A 249 -4.38 1.97 1.80
C ARG A 249 -3.60 2.16 0.50
N GLY A 250 -4.30 2.24 -0.64
CA GLY A 250 -3.69 2.50 -1.94
C GLY A 250 -2.93 1.32 -2.53
N ALA A 251 -2.95 0.13 -1.92
CA ALA A 251 -2.20 -0.99 -2.44
C ALA A 251 -2.94 -1.66 -3.62
N VAL A 252 -2.57 -1.27 -4.85
CA VAL A 252 -2.96 -2.00 -6.07
C VAL A 252 -2.06 -3.23 -6.18
N VAL A 253 -2.54 -4.36 -5.68
CA VAL A 253 -1.78 -5.63 -5.74
C VAL A 253 -2.11 -6.43 -6.99
N THR A 254 -3.28 -6.19 -7.59
CA THR A 254 -3.85 -7.02 -8.64
C THR A 254 -3.59 -6.43 -10.01
N ASP A 255 -3.09 -7.28 -10.91
CA ASP A 255 -2.91 -6.96 -12.31
C ASP A 255 -4.17 -7.28 -13.12
N ILE A 256 -4.94 -8.31 -12.73
CA ILE A 256 -6.16 -8.74 -13.43
C ILE A 256 -7.26 -9.07 -12.40
N ALA A 257 -8.49 -8.67 -12.71
CA ALA A 257 -9.67 -8.96 -11.90
C ALA A 257 -10.60 -9.94 -12.64
N ILE A 258 -10.91 -11.07 -11.99
CA ILE A 258 -11.91 -12.03 -12.49
C ILE A 258 -13.24 -11.75 -11.80
N ILE A 259 -14.27 -11.41 -12.57
CA ILE A 259 -15.62 -11.22 -12.07
C ILE A 259 -16.43 -12.50 -12.30
N VAL A 260 -16.72 -13.22 -11.21
CA VAL A 260 -17.50 -14.46 -11.27
C VAL A 260 -18.99 -14.14 -11.16
N VAL A 261 -19.74 -14.50 -12.20
CA VAL A 261 -21.18 -14.30 -12.29
C VAL A 261 -21.87 -15.63 -12.51
N ALA A 262 -22.85 -15.97 -11.68
CA ALA A 262 -23.58 -17.22 -11.86
C ALA A 262 -24.57 -17.10 -13.03
N ALA A 263 -24.60 -18.10 -13.91
CA ALA A 263 -25.45 -18.14 -15.10
C ALA A 263 -26.95 -18.23 -14.78
N ASP A 264 -27.31 -18.74 -13.60
CA ASP A 264 -28.69 -18.87 -13.11
C ASP A 264 -29.22 -17.59 -12.45
N ASP A 265 -28.33 -16.75 -11.92
CA ASP A 265 -28.69 -15.60 -11.08
C ASP A 265 -28.44 -14.24 -11.77
N GLY A 266 -27.34 -14.14 -12.53
CA GLY A 266 -26.95 -12.91 -13.22
C GLY A 266 -26.22 -11.92 -12.33
N VAL A 267 -26.23 -10.64 -12.73
CA VAL A 267 -25.45 -9.59 -12.06
C VAL A 267 -26.19 -9.11 -10.80
N MET A 268 -25.58 -9.35 -9.64
CA MET A 268 -26.10 -8.96 -8.33
C MET A 268 -25.39 -7.71 -7.76
N PRO A 269 -25.91 -7.04 -6.72
CA PRO A 269 -25.33 -5.79 -6.20
C PRO A 269 -23.84 -5.86 -5.87
N GLN A 270 -23.38 -6.94 -5.24
CA GLN A 270 -21.95 -7.14 -4.95
C GLN A 270 -21.12 -7.39 -6.22
N THR A 271 -21.72 -7.92 -7.28
CA THR A 271 -21.03 -8.05 -8.57
C THR A 271 -20.87 -6.68 -9.21
N ALA A 272 -21.89 -5.82 -9.14
CA ALA A 272 -21.82 -4.45 -9.63
C ALA A 272 -20.78 -3.62 -8.86
N GLU A 273 -20.69 -3.82 -7.54
CA GLU A 273 -19.67 -3.21 -6.70
C GLU A 273 -18.25 -3.68 -7.08
N ALA A 274 -18.05 -4.98 -7.30
CA ALA A 274 -16.77 -5.52 -7.77
C ALA A 274 -16.36 -4.93 -9.14
N ILE A 275 -17.30 -4.81 -10.07
CA ILE A 275 -17.08 -4.19 -11.39
C ILE A 275 -16.63 -2.73 -11.21
N SER A 276 -17.36 -1.97 -10.39
CA SER A 276 -17.01 -0.57 -10.09
C SER A 276 -15.61 -0.47 -9.47
N HIS A 277 -15.26 -1.39 -8.58
CA HIS A 277 -13.94 -1.40 -7.97
C HIS A 277 -12.82 -1.66 -8.95
N ALA A 278 -12.96 -2.67 -9.81
CA ALA A 278 -11.98 -3.00 -10.84
C ALA A 278 -11.83 -1.87 -11.87
N GLN A 279 -12.94 -1.30 -12.35
CA GLN A 279 -12.94 -0.15 -13.27
C GLN A 279 -12.24 1.06 -12.66
N ALA A 280 -12.55 1.40 -11.41
CA ALA A 280 -11.94 2.55 -10.74
C ALA A 280 -10.47 2.32 -10.33
N ALA A 281 -9.98 1.08 -10.41
CA ALA A 281 -8.57 0.74 -10.24
C ALA A 281 -7.83 0.58 -11.58
N GLU A 282 -8.53 0.78 -12.71
CA GLU A 282 -7.98 0.59 -14.07
C GLU A 282 -7.35 -0.79 -14.28
N VAL A 283 -7.91 -1.81 -13.62
CA VAL A 283 -7.47 -3.20 -13.71
C VAL A 283 -8.26 -3.90 -14.82
N PRO A 284 -7.60 -4.58 -15.77
CA PRO A 284 -8.25 -5.42 -16.77
C PRO A 284 -9.21 -6.44 -16.16
N ILE A 285 -10.43 -6.52 -16.73
CA ILE A 285 -11.51 -7.37 -16.24
C ILE A 285 -11.68 -8.57 -17.15
N ILE A 286 -11.74 -9.77 -16.55
CA ILE A 286 -12.18 -11.01 -17.21
C ILE A 286 -13.47 -11.46 -16.54
N VAL A 287 -14.51 -11.76 -17.32
CA VAL A 287 -15.78 -12.26 -16.78
C VAL A 287 -15.83 -13.78 -16.86
N ALA A 288 -16.00 -14.44 -15.71
CA ALA A 288 -16.23 -15.89 -15.63
C ALA A 288 -17.71 -16.17 -15.34
N ILE A 289 -18.43 -16.67 -16.35
CA ILE A 289 -19.84 -17.05 -16.23
C ILE A 289 -19.90 -18.48 -15.68
N ASN A 290 -20.21 -18.62 -14.39
CA ASN A 290 -20.16 -19.88 -13.66
C ASN A 290 -21.51 -20.61 -13.61
N LYS A 291 -21.51 -21.87 -13.16
CA LYS A 291 -22.67 -22.77 -13.02
C LYS A 291 -23.32 -23.17 -14.35
N MET A 292 -22.51 -23.29 -15.40
CA MET A 292 -22.97 -23.76 -16.72
C MET A 292 -23.46 -25.22 -16.73
N ASP A 293 -23.22 -25.96 -15.65
CA ASP A 293 -23.76 -27.31 -15.42
C ASP A 293 -25.27 -27.32 -15.10
N LEU A 294 -25.84 -26.18 -14.70
CA LEU A 294 -27.25 -26.10 -14.35
C LEU A 294 -28.14 -25.97 -15.60
N PRO A 295 -29.29 -26.65 -15.66
CA PRO A 295 -30.23 -26.51 -16.78
C PRO A 295 -30.87 -25.12 -16.85
N ALA A 296 -30.79 -24.34 -15.78
CA ALA A 296 -31.26 -22.96 -15.70
C ALA A 296 -30.18 -21.93 -16.10
N ALA A 297 -28.98 -22.37 -16.48
CA ALA A 297 -27.90 -21.48 -16.89
C ALA A 297 -28.29 -20.69 -18.16
N ASP A 298 -28.19 -19.37 -18.08
CA ASP A 298 -28.46 -18.46 -19.21
C ASP A 298 -27.31 -17.44 -19.37
N PRO A 299 -26.22 -17.81 -20.08
CA PRO A 299 -25.08 -16.91 -20.30
C PRO A 299 -25.46 -15.67 -21.11
N TYR A 300 -26.47 -15.76 -21.98
CA TYR A 300 -26.92 -14.62 -22.79
C TYR A 300 -27.54 -13.54 -21.92
N ASN A 301 -28.38 -13.93 -20.96
CA ASN A 301 -28.94 -13.00 -19.99
C ASN A 301 -27.84 -12.36 -19.14
N VAL A 302 -26.83 -13.12 -18.69
CA VAL A 302 -25.68 -12.55 -17.96
C VAL A 302 -24.96 -11.48 -18.80
N ARG A 303 -24.60 -11.79 -20.05
CA ARG A 303 -23.96 -10.85 -20.98
C ARG A 303 -24.81 -9.58 -21.17
N ALA A 304 -26.12 -9.73 -21.33
CA ALA A 304 -27.03 -8.59 -21.46
C ALA A 304 -27.05 -7.72 -20.19
N ASN A 305 -27.08 -8.32 -19.00
CA ASN A 305 -27.06 -7.57 -17.74
C ASN A 305 -25.72 -6.83 -17.52
N LEU A 306 -24.60 -7.43 -17.90
CA LEU A 306 -23.27 -6.78 -17.80
C LEU A 306 -23.20 -5.47 -18.59
N THR A 307 -23.88 -5.36 -19.73
CA THR A 307 -23.91 -4.11 -20.51
C THR A 307 -24.51 -2.94 -19.75
N GLN A 308 -25.42 -3.20 -18.79
CA GLN A 308 -25.99 -2.15 -17.94
C GLN A 308 -24.97 -1.56 -16.94
N HIS A 309 -23.88 -2.28 -16.71
CA HIS A 309 -22.77 -1.89 -15.84
C HIS A 309 -21.52 -1.45 -16.62
N ASN A 310 -21.70 -1.03 -17.89
CA ASN A 310 -20.63 -0.63 -18.81
C ASN A 310 -19.58 -1.73 -19.06
N ILE A 311 -19.97 -2.99 -18.91
CA ILE A 311 -19.14 -4.14 -19.28
C ILE A 311 -19.72 -4.73 -20.56
N VAL A 312 -19.07 -4.45 -21.69
CA VAL A 312 -19.47 -4.99 -22.99
C VAL A 312 -18.50 -6.11 -23.34
N VAL A 313 -19.03 -7.32 -23.46
CA VAL A 313 -18.20 -8.48 -23.78
C VAL A 313 -17.83 -8.53 -25.27
N GLU A 314 -16.73 -9.19 -25.61
CA GLU A 314 -16.22 -9.34 -26.99
C GLU A 314 -17.28 -9.85 -27.98
N GLU A 315 -18.12 -10.80 -27.57
CA GLU A 315 -19.20 -11.34 -28.43
C GLU A 315 -20.25 -10.30 -28.83
N LEU A 316 -20.42 -9.26 -28.01
CA LEU A 316 -21.31 -8.13 -28.27
C LEU A 316 -20.57 -6.96 -28.94
N GLY A 317 -19.32 -7.16 -29.34
CA GLY A 317 -18.45 -6.16 -29.97
C GLY A 317 -17.75 -5.22 -28.98
N GLY A 318 -17.63 -5.63 -27.71
CA GLY A 318 -16.86 -4.91 -26.71
C GLY A 318 -15.41 -5.40 -26.58
N ASP A 319 -14.78 -5.03 -25.48
CA ASP A 319 -13.37 -5.23 -25.14
C ASP A 319 -13.16 -6.20 -23.96
N VAL A 320 -14.23 -6.55 -23.23
CA VAL A 320 -14.13 -7.43 -22.07
C VAL A 320 -14.22 -8.89 -22.49
N SER A 321 -13.15 -9.65 -22.26
CA SER A 321 -13.15 -11.09 -22.50
C SER A 321 -14.04 -11.82 -21.48
N ASN A 322 -14.76 -12.84 -21.94
CA ASN A 322 -15.61 -13.66 -21.08
C ASN A 322 -15.42 -15.14 -21.37
N VAL A 323 -15.56 -15.98 -20.34
CA VAL A 323 -15.45 -17.43 -20.43
C VAL A 323 -16.59 -18.09 -19.66
N GLU A 324 -17.20 -19.11 -20.27
CA GLU A 324 -18.24 -19.93 -19.68
C GLU A 324 -17.59 -21.10 -18.92
N ILE A 325 -17.88 -21.24 -17.62
CA ILE A 325 -17.24 -22.24 -16.76
C ILE A 325 -18.25 -23.01 -15.90
N SER A 326 -17.85 -24.21 -15.48
CA SER A 326 -18.45 -24.90 -14.34
C SER A 326 -17.36 -25.18 -13.30
N ALA A 327 -17.33 -24.38 -12.24
CA ALA A 327 -16.40 -24.58 -11.13
C ALA A 327 -16.59 -25.95 -10.43
N LEU A 328 -17.79 -26.55 -10.54
CA LEU A 328 -18.09 -27.86 -9.96
C LEU A 328 -17.49 -29.01 -10.79
N ASN A 329 -17.66 -28.96 -12.11
CA ASN A 329 -17.20 -30.01 -13.01
C ASN A 329 -15.74 -29.81 -13.46
N GLY A 330 -15.23 -28.59 -13.38
CA GLY A 330 -13.94 -28.19 -13.93
C GLY A 330 -14.00 -27.73 -15.40
N ASP A 331 -15.19 -27.69 -16.01
CA ASP A 331 -15.37 -27.29 -17.40
C ASP A 331 -14.98 -25.81 -17.60
N GLY A 332 -14.21 -25.51 -18.64
CA GLY A 332 -13.80 -24.14 -19.02
C GLY A 332 -12.74 -23.50 -18.12
N ILE A 333 -12.22 -24.20 -17.09
CA ILE A 333 -11.17 -23.65 -16.23
C ILE A 333 -9.84 -23.51 -16.98
N ASP A 334 -9.50 -24.47 -17.84
CA ASP A 334 -8.29 -24.39 -18.67
C ASP A 334 -8.36 -23.17 -19.61
N ASP A 335 -9.52 -22.94 -20.25
CA ASP A 335 -9.76 -21.77 -21.11
C ASP A 335 -9.64 -20.46 -20.32
N LEU A 336 -10.10 -20.43 -19.05
CA LEU A 336 -9.92 -19.28 -18.16
C LEU A 336 -8.44 -19.02 -17.85
N LEU A 337 -7.64 -20.05 -17.57
CA LEU A 337 -6.21 -19.92 -17.29
C LEU A 337 -5.42 -19.47 -18.53
N GLU A 338 -5.78 -19.97 -19.71
CA GLU A 338 -5.22 -19.52 -20.99
C GLU A 338 -5.54 -18.05 -21.24
N LEU A 339 -6.79 -17.64 -21.03
CA LEU A 339 -7.22 -16.25 -21.20
C LEU A 339 -6.50 -15.29 -20.24
N ILE A 340 -6.33 -15.67 -18.97
CA ILE A 340 -5.54 -14.89 -18.00
C ILE A 340 -4.10 -14.71 -18.50
N SER A 341 -3.49 -15.79 -19.00
CA SER A 341 -2.11 -15.76 -19.51
C SER A 341 -2.00 -14.86 -20.74
N LEU A 342 -2.99 -14.89 -21.63
CA LEU A 342 -3.05 -14.03 -22.80
C LEU A 342 -3.21 -12.55 -22.41
N THR A 343 -4.12 -12.23 -21.49
CA THR A 343 -4.29 -10.87 -20.98
C THR A 343 -3.01 -10.35 -20.34
N ALA A 344 -2.31 -11.18 -19.56
CA ALA A 344 -1.03 -10.81 -18.94
C ALA A 344 0.06 -10.48 -19.97
N GLN A 345 0.10 -11.19 -21.11
CA GLN A 345 1.03 -10.90 -22.20
C GLN A 345 0.69 -9.57 -22.91
N VAL A 346 -0.60 -9.27 -23.09
CA VAL A 346 -1.05 -8.00 -23.69
C VAL A 346 -0.72 -6.81 -22.79
N GLU A 347 -0.79 -7.00 -21.47
CA GLU A 347 -0.45 -5.99 -20.48
C GLU A 347 1.07 -5.83 -20.25
N GLU A 348 1.91 -6.65 -20.91
CA GLU A 348 3.37 -6.60 -20.82
C GLU A 348 3.90 -6.50 -19.37
N LEU A 349 3.35 -7.33 -18.48
CA LEU A 349 3.66 -7.26 -17.05
C LEU A 349 5.14 -7.54 -16.77
N THR A 350 5.85 -6.52 -16.29
CA THR A 350 7.28 -6.62 -15.95
C THR A 350 7.58 -6.17 -14.53
N ALA A 351 8.72 -6.61 -13.99
CA ALA A 351 9.30 -6.08 -12.77
C ALA A 351 10.82 -6.25 -12.75
N ASN A 352 11.50 -5.43 -11.95
CA ASN A 352 12.93 -5.57 -11.70
C ASN A 352 13.21 -6.51 -10.51
N PRO A 353 13.73 -7.73 -10.71
CA PRO A 353 14.03 -8.65 -9.61
C PRO A 353 15.31 -8.27 -8.82
N LYS A 354 16.16 -7.39 -9.35
CA LYS A 354 17.44 -6.99 -8.73
C LYS A 354 17.33 -5.80 -7.79
N ALA A 355 16.20 -5.09 -7.81
CA ALA A 355 15.93 -3.98 -6.92
C ALA A 355 15.74 -4.45 -5.46
N PRO A 356 15.80 -3.54 -4.46
CA PRO A 356 15.32 -3.83 -3.12
C PRO A 356 13.89 -4.33 -3.16
N ALA A 357 13.58 -5.35 -2.35
CA ALA A 357 12.26 -5.95 -2.40
C ALA A 357 11.19 -5.00 -1.84
N ILE A 358 10.11 -4.85 -2.58
CA ILE A 358 8.93 -4.08 -2.21
C ILE A 358 7.73 -4.93 -2.53
N GLY A 359 6.69 -4.83 -1.70
CA GLY A 359 5.43 -5.46 -1.99
C GLY A 359 4.37 -5.10 -0.98
N THR A 360 3.33 -5.92 -0.90
CA THR A 360 2.17 -5.63 -0.08
C THR A 360 1.88 -6.77 0.88
N VAL A 361 1.51 -6.41 2.11
CA VAL A 361 0.98 -7.34 3.10
C VAL A 361 -0.47 -7.68 2.75
N ILE A 362 -0.75 -8.95 2.51
CA ILE A 362 -2.09 -9.43 2.16
C ILE A 362 -2.88 -9.73 3.43
N GLU A 363 -2.28 -10.53 4.31
CA GLU A 363 -2.88 -11.00 5.55
C GLU A 363 -1.80 -11.12 6.62
N SER A 364 -2.22 -10.95 7.87
CA SER A 364 -1.32 -10.91 9.02
C SER A 364 -1.97 -11.60 10.20
N GLN A 365 -1.26 -12.51 10.86
CA GLN A 365 -1.78 -13.31 11.96
C GLN A 365 -0.69 -13.56 13.02
N LEU A 366 -1.11 -13.65 14.28
CA LEU A 366 -0.24 -14.06 15.38
C LEU A 366 -0.33 -15.58 15.56
N GLU A 367 0.71 -16.32 15.16
CA GLU A 367 0.74 -17.77 15.29
C GLU A 367 1.38 -18.20 16.62
N VAL A 368 0.71 -19.12 17.34
CA VAL A 368 1.22 -19.69 18.59
C VAL A 368 2.52 -20.45 18.32
N GLY A 369 3.61 -20.02 18.96
CA GLY A 369 4.94 -20.63 18.84
C GLY A 369 5.80 -20.10 17.68
N ARG A 370 5.21 -19.42 16.69
CA ARG A 370 5.94 -18.79 15.57
C ARG A 370 6.01 -17.27 15.67
N GLY A 371 5.14 -16.66 16.48
CA GLY A 371 5.07 -15.22 16.69
C GLY A 371 4.27 -14.52 15.58
N PRO A 372 4.48 -13.20 15.39
CA PRO A 372 3.82 -12.45 14.33
C PRO A 372 4.26 -12.94 12.94
N THR A 373 3.27 -13.28 12.11
CA THR A 373 3.46 -13.76 10.74
C THR A 373 2.62 -12.93 9.78
N ALA A 374 3.10 -12.76 8.56
CA ALA A 374 2.35 -12.07 7.53
C ALA A 374 2.58 -12.69 6.16
N THR A 375 1.49 -12.89 5.43
CA THR A 375 1.47 -13.24 4.02
C THR A 375 1.74 -11.98 3.22
N VAL A 376 2.77 -12.00 2.39
CA VAL A 376 3.13 -10.87 1.54
C VAL A 376 3.25 -11.31 0.08
N ILE A 377 2.94 -10.40 -0.84
CA ILE A 377 3.24 -10.57 -2.27
C ILE A 377 4.32 -9.57 -2.62
N VAL A 378 5.46 -10.06 -3.12
CA VAL A 378 6.55 -9.22 -3.62
C VAL A 378 6.13 -8.63 -4.96
N GLN A 379 6.18 -7.32 -5.14
CA GLN A 379 5.86 -6.64 -6.41
C GLN A 379 7.12 -6.32 -7.20
N ARG A 380 8.19 -5.93 -6.51
CA ARG A 380 9.48 -5.56 -7.10
C ARG A 380 10.62 -6.11 -6.25
N GLY A 381 11.76 -6.38 -6.87
CA GLY A 381 12.92 -6.93 -6.20
C GLY A 381 12.79 -8.40 -5.83
N THR A 382 13.76 -8.90 -5.06
CA THR A 382 13.76 -10.27 -4.55
C THR A 382 13.88 -10.23 -3.04
N LEU A 383 12.87 -10.75 -2.34
CA LEU A 383 12.89 -10.87 -0.89
C LEU A 383 13.71 -12.10 -0.48
N ALA A 384 14.66 -11.95 0.42
CA ALA A 384 15.54 -13.02 0.87
C ALA A 384 15.51 -13.20 2.39
N ARG A 385 15.86 -14.41 2.84
CA ARG A 385 16.01 -14.70 4.26
C ARG A 385 17.14 -13.85 4.86
N GLY A 386 16.85 -13.14 5.95
CA GLY A 386 17.78 -12.28 6.67
C GLY A 386 17.59 -10.78 6.40
N ASP A 387 16.79 -10.43 5.40
CA ASP A 387 16.47 -9.05 5.03
C ASP A 387 15.75 -8.32 6.16
N ALA A 388 16.03 -7.03 6.30
CA ALA A 388 15.34 -6.14 7.22
C ALA A 388 14.15 -5.50 6.50
N LEU A 389 12.96 -5.61 7.10
CA LEU A 389 11.70 -5.17 6.53
C LEU A 389 11.10 -4.05 7.37
N VAL A 390 10.38 -3.15 6.72
CA VAL A 390 9.45 -2.22 7.35
C VAL A 390 8.15 -2.21 6.57
N ALA A 391 7.02 -2.30 7.27
CA ALA A 391 5.68 -2.21 6.72
C ALA A 391 4.86 -1.29 7.63
N GLY A 392 4.50 -0.12 7.12
CA GLY A 392 3.82 0.92 7.91
C GLY A 392 4.57 1.26 9.20
N THR A 393 3.94 0.98 10.34
CA THR A 393 4.47 1.25 11.70
C THR A 393 5.27 0.08 12.28
N VAL A 394 5.40 -1.03 11.55
CA VAL A 394 6.01 -2.27 12.03
C VAL A 394 7.32 -2.54 11.30
N SER A 395 8.36 -2.85 12.07
CA SER A 395 9.63 -3.37 11.54
C SER A 395 9.75 -4.88 11.73
N GLY A 396 10.67 -5.49 11.01
CA GLY A 396 10.98 -6.89 11.18
C GLY A 396 12.27 -7.32 10.50
N ARG A 397 12.65 -8.57 10.74
CA ARG A 397 13.72 -9.24 10.03
C ARG A 397 13.28 -10.62 9.59
N VAL A 398 13.44 -10.94 8.32
CA VAL A 398 13.01 -12.23 7.76
C VAL A 398 13.79 -13.37 8.41
N ARG A 399 13.15 -14.08 9.35
CA ARG A 399 13.72 -15.26 10.03
C ARG A 399 13.56 -16.51 9.19
N ALA A 400 12.38 -16.66 8.58
CA ALA A 400 12.02 -17.74 7.68
C ALA A 400 10.91 -17.27 6.74
N MET A 401 10.84 -17.90 5.57
CA MET A 401 9.77 -17.72 4.59
C MET A 401 9.24 -19.08 4.18
N PHE A 402 7.93 -19.17 3.95
CA PHE A 402 7.25 -20.38 3.53
C PHE A 402 6.39 -20.09 2.30
N ASP A 403 6.34 -21.02 1.37
CA ASP A 403 5.41 -20.99 0.25
C ASP A 403 4.00 -21.45 0.66
N GLU A 404 3.05 -21.42 -0.27
CA GLU A 404 1.67 -21.88 -0.10
C GLU A 404 1.54 -23.37 0.26
N ASN A 405 2.57 -24.16 -0.01
CA ASN A 405 2.62 -25.59 0.32
C ASN A 405 3.25 -25.83 1.70
N GLY A 406 3.63 -24.77 2.42
CA GLY A 406 4.32 -24.83 3.71
C GLY A 406 5.80 -25.23 3.60
N GLN A 407 6.37 -25.26 2.39
CA GLN A 407 7.78 -25.54 2.18
C GLN A 407 8.60 -24.27 2.43
N GLN A 408 9.76 -24.44 3.07
CA GLN A 408 10.62 -23.32 3.39
C GLN A 408 11.37 -22.82 2.16
N VAL A 409 11.19 -21.55 1.81
CA VAL A 409 11.85 -20.89 0.68
C VAL A 409 12.96 -19.95 1.15
N LYS A 410 14.02 -19.81 0.33
CA LYS A 410 15.18 -18.95 0.64
C LYS A 410 15.06 -17.55 0.07
N SER A 411 14.36 -17.43 -1.06
CA SER A 411 14.16 -16.20 -1.81
C SER A 411 12.79 -16.24 -2.48
N ALA A 412 12.13 -15.08 -2.59
CA ALA A 412 10.87 -14.89 -3.28
C ALA A 412 11.02 -13.74 -4.28
N GLY A 413 10.75 -14.02 -5.56
CA GLY A 413 10.81 -13.02 -6.62
C GLY A 413 9.49 -12.24 -6.77
N PRO A 414 9.41 -11.34 -7.75
CA PRO A 414 8.18 -10.62 -8.07
C PRO A 414 6.99 -11.55 -8.32
N ALA A 415 5.80 -11.08 -7.93
CA ALA A 415 4.51 -11.79 -7.92
C ALA A 415 4.47 -13.11 -7.13
N THR A 416 5.50 -13.45 -6.34
CA THR A 416 5.51 -14.67 -5.55
C THR A 416 4.87 -14.41 -4.16
N PRO A 417 3.80 -15.14 -3.79
CA PRO A 417 3.24 -15.05 -2.44
C PRO A 417 4.10 -15.84 -1.46
N VAL A 418 4.44 -15.24 -0.30
CA VAL A 418 5.19 -15.93 0.76
C VAL A 418 4.72 -15.54 2.15
N LEU A 419 4.67 -16.52 3.05
CA LEU A 419 4.48 -16.29 4.48
C LEU A 419 5.80 -15.93 5.12
N VAL A 420 5.92 -14.69 5.59
CA VAL A 420 7.11 -14.15 6.25
C VAL A 420 6.96 -14.25 7.77
N MET A 421 7.99 -14.81 8.42
CA MET A 421 8.13 -14.82 9.86
C MET A 421 9.27 -13.89 10.31
N GLY A 422 9.10 -13.26 11.47
CA GLY A 422 10.10 -12.40 12.09
C GLY A 422 9.76 -10.92 12.11
N TRP A 423 8.47 -10.59 12.04
CA TRP A 423 7.99 -9.25 12.35
C TRP A 423 8.09 -8.98 13.86
N ASP A 424 8.37 -7.73 14.23
CA ASP A 424 8.42 -7.30 15.63
C ASP A 424 6.99 -7.22 16.22
N ASP A 425 6.00 -6.88 15.39
CA ASP A 425 4.56 -6.86 15.71
C ASP A 425 3.75 -7.35 14.49
N VAL A 426 2.42 -7.44 14.58
CA VAL A 426 1.55 -7.84 13.47
C VAL A 426 1.39 -6.65 12.51
N PRO A 427 1.97 -6.68 11.29
CA PRO A 427 1.75 -5.61 10.31
C PRO A 427 0.30 -5.61 9.87
N ALA A 428 -0.22 -4.49 9.39
CA ALA A 428 -1.62 -4.42 9.05
C ALA A 428 -1.85 -4.71 7.55
N ALA A 429 -2.95 -5.41 7.24
CA ALA A 429 -3.26 -5.83 5.86
C ALA A 429 -3.43 -4.62 4.93
N GLY A 430 -2.77 -4.65 3.77
CA GLY A 430 -2.70 -3.56 2.81
C GLY A 430 -1.51 -2.63 2.99
N ASP A 431 -0.71 -2.78 4.05
CA ASP A 431 0.52 -2.01 4.18
C ASP A 431 1.53 -2.44 3.12
N MET A 432 2.16 -1.46 2.49
CA MET A 432 3.32 -1.69 1.65
C MET A 432 4.53 -1.97 2.55
N PHE A 433 5.28 -3.02 2.21
CA PHE A 433 6.56 -3.31 2.84
C PHE A 433 7.71 -2.95 1.91
N GLU A 434 8.83 -2.53 2.49
CA GLU A 434 10.10 -2.34 1.79
C GLU A 434 11.25 -3.02 2.54
N VAL A 435 12.19 -3.57 1.77
CA VAL A 435 13.47 -4.06 2.29
C VAL A 435 14.44 -2.89 2.42
N VAL A 436 14.99 -2.74 3.61
CA VAL A 436 15.99 -1.71 3.93
C VAL A 436 17.34 -2.33 4.25
N LYS A 437 18.39 -1.50 4.18
CA LYS A 437 19.78 -1.96 4.31
C LYS A 437 20.08 -2.67 5.63
N ASN A 438 19.51 -2.19 6.73
CA ASN A 438 19.81 -2.68 8.08
C ASN A 438 18.61 -2.54 9.01
N GLU A 439 18.53 -3.42 10.01
CA GLU A 439 17.46 -3.46 11.04
C GLU A 439 17.31 -2.13 11.81
N LYS A 440 18.42 -1.41 12.03
CA LYS A 440 18.38 -0.07 12.66
C LYS A 440 17.59 0.94 11.83
N VAL A 441 17.71 0.88 10.50
CA VAL A 441 16.98 1.77 9.60
C VAL A 441 15.50 1.38 9.56
N ALA A 442 15.20 0.08 9.54
CA ALA A 442 13.83 -0.42 9.60
C ALA A 442 13.09 0.09 10.85
N ARG A 443 13.72 -0.06 12.02
CA ARG A 443 13.17 0.41 13.30
C ARG A 443 12.98 1.92 13.34
N GLN A 444 13.92 2.69 12.78
CA GLN A 444 13.78 4.14 12.73
C GLN A 444 12.57 4.55 11.87
N LYS A 445 12.46 4.01 10.64
CA LYS A 445 11.33 4.31 9.76
C LYS A 445 9.99 3.91 10.36
N ALA A 446 9.92 2.74 10.99
CA ALA A 446 8.73 2.26 11.69
C ALA A 446 8.35 3.18 12.87
N SER A 447 9.33 3.64 13.64
CA SER A 447 9.12 4.60 14.75
C SER A 447 8.62 5.94 14.23
N ASP A 448 9.26 6.48 13.19
CA ASP A 448 8.87 7.76 12.59
C ASP A 448 7.42 7.69 12.05
N ALA A 449 7.06 6.59 11.39
CA ALA A 449 5.70 6.33 10.94
C ALA A 449 4.70 6.20 12.11
N SER A 450 5.07 5.49 13.17
CA SER A 450 4.23 5.37 14.37
C SER A 450 4.02 6.72 15.06
N ASP A 451 5.04 7.57 15.09
CA ASP A 451 4.96 8.90 15.70
C ASP A 451 4.12 9.85 14.84
N ALA A 452 4.18 9.73 13.51
CA ALA A 452 3.30 10.46 12.60
C ALA A 452 1.82 10.09 12.81
N VAL A 453 1.50 8.79 12.86
CA VAL A 453 0.13 8.31 13.14
C VAL A 453 -0.35 8.79 14.51
N ARG A 454 0.49 8.69 15.54
CA ARG A 454 0.15 9.21 16.88
C ARG A 454 -0.04 10.73 16.88
N ALA A 455 0.76 11.47 16.12
CA ALA A 455 0.63 12.91 16.02
C ALA A 455 -0.71 13.28 15.38
N GLU A 456 -1.14 12.56 14.34
CA GLU A 456 -2.47 12.70 13.72
C GLU A 456 -3.59 12.37 14.71
N GLU A 457 -3.49 11.27 15.47
CA GLU A 457 -4.48 10.91 16.50
C GLU A 457 -4.53 11.93 17.66
N LEU A 458 -3.40 12.55 17.98
CA LEU A 458 -3.28 13.59 19.01
C LEU A 458 -3.71 14.98 18.51
N VAL A 459 -3.97 15.16 17.21
CA VAL A 459 -4.65 16.36 16.69
C VAL A 459 -6.06 16.33 17.24
N VAL A 460 -6.23 17.07 18.34
CA VAL A 460 -7.52 17.27 18.97
C VAL A 460 -8.46 17.89 17.93
N PRO A 461 -9.53 17.20 17.49
CA PRO A 461 -10.41 17.73 16.46
C PRO A 461 -10.95 19.07 16.93
N THR A 462 -10.93 20.05 16.04
CA THR A 462 -11.41 21.39 16.32
C THR A 462 -12.87 21.35 16.77
N SER A 463 -13.34 22.38 17.46
CA SER A 463 -14.73 22.43 17.92
C SER A 463 -15.75 22.25 16.79
N THR A 464 -15.36 22.58 15.55
CA THR A 464 -16.16 22.42 14.33
C THR A 464 -16.23 20.95 13.91
N GLU A 465 -15.09 20.26 13.82
CA GLU A 465 -15.00 18.84 13.44
C GLU A 465 -15.68 17.93 14.47
N ARG A 466 -15.61 18.27 15.77
CA ARG A 466 -16.35 17.56 16.82
C ARG A 466 -17.86 17.73 16.69
N PHE A 467 -18.31 18.91 16.28
CA PHE A 467 -19.74 19.20 16.10
C PHE A 467 -20.27 18.52 14.84
N GLU A 468 -19.47 18.48 13.76
CA GLU A 468 -19.78 17.73 12.54
C GLU A 468 -19.81 16.23 12.80
N GLY A 469 -18.82 15.67 13.51
CA GLY A 469 -18.80 14.25 13.88
C GLY A 469 -19.99 13.85 14.77
N LEU A 470 -20.43 14.71 15.69
CA LEU A 470 -21.64 14.49 16.48
C LEU A 470 -22.92 14.54 15.63
N LEU A 471 -22.99 15.45 14.66
CA LEU A 471 -24.11 15.54 13.72
C LEU A 471 -24.18 14.32 12.80
N GLU A 472 -23.04 13.79 12.38
CA GLU A 472 -22.94 12.60 11.55
C GLU A 472 -23.33 11.35 12.35
N GLN A 473 -22.86 11.23 13.60
CA GLN A 473 -23.29 10.16 14.51
C GLN A 473 -24.80 10.17 14.78
N LEU A 474 -25.39 11.35 15.00
CA LEU A 474 -26.85 11.48 15.18
C LEU A 474 -27.62 11.09 13.91
N ARG A 475 -27.10 11.44 12.72
CA ARG A 475 -27.70 11.03 11.44
C ARG A 475 -27.64 9.53 11.21
N THR A 476 -26.54 8.87 11.56
CA THR A 476 -26.42 7.41 11.48
C THR A 476 -27.26 6.69 12.53
N ALA A 477 -27.41 7.25 13.73
CA ALA A 477 -28.24 6.67 14.78
C ALA A 477 -29.73 6.68 14.40
N ASP A 478 -30.22 7.78 13.81
CA ASP A 478 -31.61 7.88 13.31
C ASP A 478 -31.91 6.87 12.17
N HIS A 479 -30.89 6.38 11.46
CA HIS A 479 -31.03 5.35 10.44
C HIS A 479 -31.00 3.92 10.98
N SER A 480 -30.57 3.71 12.23
CA SER A 480 -30.51 2.38 12.86
C SER A 480 -31.78 1.99 13.64
N GLU A 481 -32.71 2.94 13.84
CA GLU A 481 -34.00 2.72 14.53
C GLU A 481 -35.22 2.62 13.59
N LEU A 482 -35.02 2.60 12.26
CA LEU A 482 -36.06 2.36 11.24
C LEU A 482 -35.81 1.04 10.52
#